data_AF-A0A9E0TVD4-F1
#
_entry.id   AF-A0A9E0TVD4-F1
#
_cell.length_a   1.000
_cell.length_b   1.000
_cell.length_c   1.000
_cell.angle_alpha   90.00
_cell.angle_beta   90.00
_cell.angle_gamma   90.00
#
_symmetry.space_group_name_H-M   'P 1'
#
loop_
_entity.id
_entity.type
_entity.pdbx_description
1 polymer ?
#
loop_
_entity_poly.entity_id
_entity_poly.type
_entity_poly.pdbx_seq_one_letter_code
_entity_poly.pdbx_strand_id
1 'polypeptide(L)'
;FIQTLVSLATGPFPPPIRSLWQKRDQLSTFFRIGLKKTSRAPVTECVIDPPNLDALPILKTWPHDGGHFITLPLVYTQEPLKGTPNLGMYRIQRFDKKTTGLHFQIGKGGGFHYHRAQELGQPLPVTIFVGGPPALIISAIAPLPENVPELIFASLLQNQKLATTKIPSHPHSLISQCEFALIGEAIPHERRMEGPFGDHFGYYSQAHEFPVFHCKKIYHRKGAIYPATVVGKPIQEDLYIGDFLQKLMSPLFPVVMPQVKALHTFAETGFHPLAAAIVKERYEKECLSAAFRILGEGQLSLTKVLMITDQAIDITNIKILLETILARFSPSHGLYIFSKTSNDTLDYTGPKLNHGSKALFLGVGSVKRTLPRSFRGVLPRPFSRAVPFCPGCLLIDGPSYRELSDLSALAQHPDFADWPLLIVTDDAPKTALSDLEFLWTVFTRFDPAQDILAKTCEVKNHHLSYSLPLVIDARFKPTYPPEVAPDEATKRLVDSKWASYFSRT
;
A
#
# COMPACT_ATOMS: atom_id res chain seq x y z
N PHE A 1 2.49 24.33 -3.67
CA PHE A 1 2.33 24.61 -2.23
C PHE A 1 3.24 23.75 -1.36
N ILE A 2 3.18 22.41 -1.40
CA ILE A 2 4.04 21.53 -0.57
C ILE A 2 5.53 21.80 -0.76
N GLN A 3 6.01 21.85 -2.01
CA GLN A 3 7.39 22.28 -2.33
C GLN A 3 7.73 23.65 -1.73
N THR A 4 6.75 24.54 -1.64
CA THR A 4 6.96 25.87 -1.07
C THR A 4 7.00 25.87 0.46
N LEU A 5 6.16 25.08 1.13
CA LEU A 5 6.27 24.84 2.57
C LEU A 5 7.61 24.21 2.92
N VAL A 6 8.04 23.20 2.15
CA VAL A 6 9.37 22.60 2.26
C VAL A 6 10.44 23.69 2.12
N SER A 7 10.38 24.49 1.06
CA SER A 7 11.36 25.58 0.85
C SER A 7 11.39 26.63 1.96
N LEU A 8 10.29 26.83 2.69
CA LEU A 8 10.22 27.74 3.84
C LEU A 8 10.80 27.09 5.09
N ALA A 9 10.57 25.79 5.30
CA ALA A 9 11.10 25.03 6.42
C ALA A 9 12.60 24.71 6.28
N THR A 10 13.11 24.58 5.05
CA THR A 10 14.51 24.23 4.76
C THR A 10 15.35 25.40 4.23
N GLY A 11 14.77 26.59 4.13
CA GLY A 11 15.47 27.79 3.65
C GLY A 11 16.39 28.42 4.70
N PRO A 12 17.32 29.30 4.29
CA PRO A 12 18.19 30.02 5.21
C PRO A 12 17.37 30.88 6.18
N PHE A 13 17.72 30.84 7.47
CA PHE A 13 17.08 31.63 8.52
C PHE A 13 17.98 32.81 8.93
N PRO A 14 17.48 34.06 9.00
CA PRO A 14 16.12 34.48 8.66
C PRO A 14 15.91 34.59 7.14
N PRO A 15 14.70 34.28 6.63
CA PRO A 15 14.41 34.40 5.21
C PRO A 15 14.47 35.88 4.77
N PRO A 16 15.08 36.21 3.61
CA PRO A 16 15.16 37.59 3.14
C PRO A 16 13.75 38.14 2.88
N ILE A 17 13.50 39.40 3.28
CA ILE A 17 12.19 40.09 3.22
C ILE A 17 11.58 40.07 1.81
N ARG A 18 12.41 40.12 0.76
CA ARG A 18 11.96 39.96 -0.64
C ARG A 18 11.31 38.58 -0.91
N SER A 19 11.81 37.51 -0.30
CA SER A 19 11.24 36.16 -0.49
C SER A 19 9.89 35.98 0.21
N LEU A 20 9.69 36.65 1.35
CA LEU A 20 8.41 36.70 2.06
C LEU A 20 7.36 37.47 1.24
N TRP A 21 7.77 38.59 0.63
CA TRP A 21 6.87 39.41 -0.19
C TRP A 21 6.52 38.75 -1.53
N GLN A 22 7.47 38.04 -2.16
CA GLN A 22 7.21 37.21 -3.35
C GLN A 22 6.25 36.03 -3.07
N LYS A 23 6.11 35.62 -1.81
CA LYS A 23 5.18 34.55 -1.38
C LYS A 23 3.86 35.09 -0.81
N ARG A 24 3.56 36.40 -0.94
CA ARG A 24 2.34 37.03 -0.41
C ARG A 24 1.03 36.40 -0.92
N ASP A 25 1.00 35.95 -2.16
CA ASP A 25 -0.19 35.31 -2.74
C ASP A 25 -0.49 33.97 -2.04
N GLN A 26 0.53 33.35 -1.42
CA GLN A 26 0.41 32.11 -0.67
C GLN A 26 -0.03 32.34 0.79
N LEU A 27 0.14 33.55 1.35
CA LEU A 27 -0.48 33.92 2.62
C LEU A 27 -2.01 33.96 2.49
N SER A 28 -2.54 34.32 1.32
CA SER A 28 -3.98 34.26 1.04
C SER A 28 -4.53 32.81 1.06
N THR A 29 -3.68 31.83 0.71
CA THR A 29 -4.01 30.39 0.79
C THR A 29 -4.29 29.97 2.23
N PHE A 30 -3.55 30.47 3.21
CA PHE A 30 -3.80 30.14 4.62
C PHE A 30 -5.21 30.53 5.09
N PHE A 31 -5.74 31.66 4.63
CA PHE A 31 -7.13 32.06 4.94
C PHE A 31 -8.18 31.16 4.28
N ARG A 32 -7.81 30.44 3.21
CA ARG A 32 -8.69 29.50 2.49
C ARG A 32 -8.64 28.09 3.05
N ILE A 33 -7.68 27.78 3.92
CA ILE A 33 -7.55 26.46 4.56
C ILE A 33 -8.42 26.40 5.82
N GLY A 34 -8.90 25.19 6.13
CA GLY A 34 -9.65 24.88 7.34
C GLY A 34 -11.06 24.40 7.07
N LEU A 35 -11.88 24.42 8.12
CA LEU A 35 -13.28 24.04 8.08
C LEU A 35 -14.16 25.28 8.17
N LYS A 36 -15.35 25.25 7.54
CA LYS A 36 -16.39 26.27 7.70
C LYS A 36 -17.71 25.60 8.05
N LYS A 37 -18.43 26.15 9.03
CA LYS A 37 -19.77 25.67 9.38
C LYS A 37 -20.79 26.21 8.38
N THR A 38 -21.74 25.37 7.98
CA THR A 38 -22.90 25.77 7.15
C THR A 38 -24.20 25.27 7.77
N SER A 39 -25.26 26.06 7.65
CA SER A 39 -26.62 25.66 8.06
C SER A 39 -27.36 24.89 6.96
N ARG A 40 -27.04 25.13 5.69
CA ARG A 40 -27.57 24.40 4.54
C ARG A 40 -26.48 23.49 3.99
N ALA A 41 -26.73 22.19 4.02
CA ALA A 41 -25.81 21.19 3.54
C ALA A 41 -26.53 20.20 2.62
N PRO A 42 -26.09 20.05 1.36
CA PRO A 42 -26.68 19.08 0.45
C PRO A 42 -26.76 17.66 1.02
N VAL A 43 -25.73 17.20 1.74
CA VAL A 43 -25.72 15.84 2.32
C VAL A 43 -26.90 15.58 3.27
N THR A 44 -27.51 16.62 3.84
CA THR A 44 -28.65 16.48 4.78
C THR A 44 -30.02 16.69 4.12
N GLU A 45 -30.10 16.76 2.79
CA GLU A 45 -31.36 16.98 2.07
C GLU A 45 -32.36 15.83 2.22
N CYS A 46 -31.86 14.61 2.34
CA CYS A 46 -32.66 13.40 2.52
C CYS A 46 -32.11 12.55 3.67
N VAL A 47 -33.01 11.84 4.35
CA VAL A 47 -32.67 10.98 5.50
C VAL A 47 -33.39 9.65 5.36
N ILE A 48 -32.66 8.56 5.58
CA ILE A 48 -33.20 7.20 5.70
C ILE A 48 -33.14 6.81 7.18
N ASP A 49 -34.31 6.78 7.81
CA ASP A 49 -34.52 6.48 9.23
C ASP A 49 -35.85 5.72 9.39
N PRO A 50 -35.86 4.43 9.77
CA PRO A 50 -34.72 3.62 10.18
C PRO A 50 -33.72 3.37 9.03
N PRO A 51 -32.43 3.11 9.33
CA PRO A 51 -31.41 2.94 8.32
C PRO A 51 -31.67 1.67 7.49
N ASN A 52 -31.40 1.75 6.19
CA ASN A 52 -31.53 0.64 5.25
C ASN A 52 -30.38 0.65 4.24
N LEU A 53 -29.35 -0.15 4.50
CA LEU A 53 -28.17 -0.30 3.63
C LEU A 53 -28.48 -1.03 2.31
N ASP A 54 -29.63 -1.69 2.18
CA ASP A 54 -30.08 -2.27 0.91
C ASP A 54 -30.56 -1.21 -0.07
N ALA A 55 -30.85 0.01 0.40
CA ALA A 55 -31.23 1.12 -0.46
C ALA A 55 -30.03 1.75 -1.20
N LEU A 56 -28.80 1.43 -0.79
CA LEU A 56 -27.58 1.90 -1.43
C LEU A 56 -27.12 0.91 -2.50
N PRO A 57 -26.63 1.36 -3.68
CA PRO A 57 -26.13 0.50 -4.74
C PRO A 57 -24.71 -0.01 -4.44
N ILE A 58 -24.52 -0.60 -3.27
CA ILE A 58 -23.25 -1.18 -2.84
C ILE A 58 -22.91 -2.35 -3.78
N LEU A 59 -21.69 -2.38 -4.32
CA LEU A 59 -21.30 -3.33 -5.36
C LEU A 59 -20.78 -4.64 -4.76
N LYS A 60 -21.04 -5.75 -5.44
CA LYS A 60 -20.23 -6.96 -5.34
C LYS A 60 -19.31 -6.96 -6.57
N THR A 61 -18.01 -6.82 -6.36
CA THR A 61 -17.05 -6.52 -7.42
C THR A 61 -16.53 -7.76 -8.13
N TRP A 62 -16.16 -8.79 -7.37
CA TRP A 62 -15.63 -10.05 -7.89
C TRP A 62 -16.56 -11.22 -7.59
N PRO A 63 -16.51 -12.30 -8.39
CA PRO A 63 -17.42 -13.45 -8.23
C PRO A 63 -17.39 -14.07 -6.83
N HIS A 64 -16.20 -14.21 -6.26
CA HIS A 64 -16.00 -14.83 -4.95
C HIS A 64 -15.97 -13.84 -3.77
N ASP A 65 -16.28 -12.56 -3.97
CA ASP A 65 -16.43 -11.63 -2.84
C ASP A 65 -17.52 -12.12 -1.88
N GLY A 66 -17.24 -12.05 -0.57
CA GLY A 66 -18.11 -12.52 0.50
C GLY A 66 -19.40 -11.71 0.69
N GLY A 67 -19.57 -10.61 -0.06
CA GLY A 67 -20.74 -9.76 0.02
C GLY A 67 -20.64 -8.53 -0.87
N HIS A 68 -21.40 -7.51 -0.52
CA HIS A 68 -21.35 -6.20 -1.16
C HIS A 68 -20.49 -5.26 -0.34
N PHE A 69 -19.59 -4.54 -0.99
CA PHE A 69 -18.57 -3.70 -0.37
C PHE A 69 -18.70 -2.24 -0.79
N ILE A 70 -18.61 -1.33 0.18
CA ILE A 70 -18.30 0.07 -0.10
C ILE A 70 -16.80 0.13 -0.35
N THR A 71 -16.39 0.47 -1.57
CA THR A 71 -14.98 0.41 -2.02
C THR A 71 -14.24 1.75 -1.95
N LEU A 72 -14.95 2.88 -1.93
CA LEU A 72 -14.40 4.22 -1.65
C LEU A 72 -14.96 4.86 -0.35
N PRO A 73 -15.00 4.14 0.78
CA PRO A 73 -15.50 4.69 2.03
C PRO A 73 -14.47 5.65 2.64
N LEU A 74 -14.94 6.80 3.10
CA LEU A 74 -14.14 7.77 3.85
C LEU A 74 -14.60 7.70 5.30
N VAL A 75 -13.91 6.87 6.09
CA VAL A 75 -14.31 6.54 7.46
C VAL A 75 -13.67 7.53 8.42
N TYR A 76 -14.52 8.32 9.07
CA TYR A 76 -14.14 9.33 10.04
C TYR A 76 -14.39 8.85 11.47
N THR A 77 -13.36 8.98 12.30
CA THR A 77 -13.40 8.66 13.74
C THR A 77 -12.63 9.72 14.53
N GLN A 78 -12.90 9.79 15.83
CA GLN A 78 -12.13 10.61 16.77
C GLN A 78 -11.67 9.74 17.94
N GLU A 79 -10.45 9.94 18.40
CA GLU A 79 -9.97 9.26 19.59
C GLU A 79 -10.86 9.63 20.80
N PRO A 80 -11.37 8.66 21.57
CA PRO A 80 -12.42 8.95 22.56
C PRO A 80 -12.08 9.95 23.68
N LEU A 81 -10.82 10.20 24.01
CA LEU A 81 -10.42 11.09 25.12
C LEU A 81 -9.90 12.45 24.65
N LYS A 82 -8.99 12.45 23.68
CA LYS A 82 -8.30 13.61 23.10
C LYS A 82 -9.10 14.25 21.96
N GLY A 83 -10.01 13.51 21.36
CA GLY A 83 -10.79 13.97 20.19
C GLY A 83 -9.95 14.13 18.92
N THR A 84 -8.74 13.55 18.88
CA THR A 84 -7.87 13.58 17.69
C THR A 84 -8.61 12.92 16.52
N PRO A 85 -8.79 13.62 15.38
CA PRO A 85 -9.51 13.08 14.24
C PRO A 85 -8.64 12.13 13.41
N ASN A 86 -9.28 11.16 12.76
CA ASN A 86 -8.71 10.41 11.65
C ASN A 86 -9.77 10.27 10.55
N LEU A 87 -9.37 10.52 9.32
CA LEU A 87 -10.09 10.10 8.12
C LEU A 87 -9.26 9.03 7.42
N GLY A 88 -9.79 7.80 7.32
CA GLY A 88 -9.12 6.71 6.60
C GLY A 88 -10.03 6.08 5.57
N MET A 89 -9.42 5.36 4.62
CA MET A 89 -10.15 4.52 3.67
C MET A 89 -10.05 3.06 4.10
N TYR A 90 -11.17 2.46 4.51
CA TYR A 90 -11.24 1.07 4.96
C TYR A 90 -12.46 0.41 4.32
N ARG A 91 -12.28 -0.66 3.52
CA ARG A 91 -13.41 -1.33 2.86
C ARG A 91 -14.49 -1.74 3.87
N ILE A 92 -15.75 -1.61 3.47
CA ILE A 92 -16.91 -1.84 4.36
C ILE A 92 -17.83 -2.88 3.75
N GLN A 93 -17.94 -4.06 4.37
CA GLN A 93 -18.87 -5.10 3.92
C GLN A 93 -20.26 -4.89 4.50
N ARG A 94 -21.32 -4.88 3.67
CA ARG A 94 -22.69 -4.94 4.17
C ARG A 94 -23.02 -6.35 4.66
N PHE A 95 -23.42 -6.48 5.93
CA PHE A 95 -23.94 -7.74 6.48
C PHE A 95 -25.47 -7.80 6.37
N ASP A 96 -26.13 -6.71 6.75
CA ASP A 96 -27.60 -6.59 6.71
C ASP A 96 -28.01 -5.12 6.49
N LYS A 97 -29.28 -4.80 6.72
CA LYS A 97 -29.86 -3.45 6.54
C LYS A 97 -29.24 -2.39 7.44
N LYS A 98 -28.61 -2.77 8.55
CA LYS A 98 -28.14 -1.86 9.60
C LYS A 98 -26.69 -2.09 10.00
N THR A 99 -26.09 -3.24 9.69
CA THR A 99 -24.74 -3.57 10.13
C THR A 99 -23.76 -3.80 8.98
N THR A 100 -22.52 -3.36 9.20
CA THR A 100 -21.40 -3.59 8.27
C THR A 100 -20.13 -4.01 8.99
N GLY A 101 -19.22 -4.68 8.29
CA GLY A 101 -17.84 -4.90 8.76
C GLY A 101 -17.00 -3.64 8.57
N LEU A 102 -16.19 -3.28 9.56
CA LEU A 102 -15.20 -2.20 9.51
C LEU A 102 -13.79 -2.81 9.40
N HIS A 103 -13.23 -2.84 8.19
CA HIS A 103 -11.90 -3.43 7.97
C HIS A 103 -10.77 -2.48 8.43
N PHE A 104 -10.69 -2.18 9.73
CA PHE A 104 -9.60 -1.41 10.31
C PHE A 104 -8.29 -2.20 10.26
N GLN A 105 -7.45 -1.89 9.28
CA GLN A 105 -6.12 -2.46 9.14
C GLN A 105 -5.19 -2.04 10.29
N ILE A 106 -4.19 -2.87 10.58
CA ILE A 106 -3.21 -2.57 11.63
C ILE A 106 -2.41 -1.32 11.30
N GLY A 107 -1.95 -0.59 12.32
CA GLY A 107 -1.10 0.59 12.13
C GLY A 107 -1.79 1.78 11.47
N LYS A 108 -3.13 1.77 11.34
CA LYS A 108 -3.93 2.88 10.81
C LYS A 108 -4.76 3.54 11.93
N GLY A 109 -5.02 4.83 11.79
CA GLY A 109 -5.61 5.67 12.85
C GLY A 109 -6.93 5.14 13.43
N GLY A 110 -7.88 4.72 12.58
CA GLY A 110 -9.18 4.21 13.01
C GLY A 110 -9.08 2.95 13.90
N GLY A 111 -8.10 2.08 13.62
CA GLY A 111 -7.83 0.91 14.44
C GLY A 111 -7.33 1.26 15.84
N PHE A 112 -6.47 2.28 15.98
CA PHE A 112 -6.02 2.77 17.29
C PHE A 112 -7.14 3.43 18.09
N HIS A 113 -7.99 4.23 17.43
CA HIS A 113 -9.16 4.83 18.09
C HIS A 113 -10.12 3.76 18.62
N TYR A 114 -10.34 2.72 17.83
CA TYR A 114 -11.21 1.62 18.23
C TYR A 114 -10.60 0.76 19.34
N HIS A 115 -9.29 0.45 19.27
CA HIS A 115 -8.58 -0.23 20.37
C HIS A 115 -8.74 0.55 21.69
N ARG A 116 -8.57 1.88 21.64
CA ARG A 116 -8.74 2.72 22.83
C ARG A 116 -10.18 2.74 23.34
N ALA A 117 -11.17 2.74 22.44
CA ALA A 117 -12.58 2.61 22.80
C ALA A 117 -12.87 1.26 23.49
N GLN A 118 -12.18 0.18 23.07
CA GLN A 118 -12.27 -1.13 23.73
C GLN A 118 -11.69 -1.12 25.14
N GLU A 119 -10.50 -0.54 25.34
CA GLU A 119 -9.91 -0.39 26.68
C GLU A 119 -10.82 0.38 27.65
N LEU A 120 -11.60 1.33 27.11
CA LEU A 120 -12.53 2.16 27.87
C LEU A 120 -13.94 1.54 27.99
N GLY A 121 -14.21 0.42 27.29
CA GLY A 121 -15.52 -0.24 27.30
C GLY A 121 -16.67 0.63 26.73
N GLN A 122 -16.38 1.58 25.85
CA GLN A 122 -17.38 2.51 25.28
C GLN A 122 -17.50 2.41 23.76
N PRO A 123 -18.70 2.56 23.16
CA PRO A 123 -18.86 2.64 21.71
C PRO A 123 -18.00 3.73 21.09
N LEU A 124 -17.36 3.42 19.95
CA LEU A 124 -16.67 4.40 19.14
C LEU A 124 -17.65 5.01 18.13
N PRO A 125 -17.95 6.31 18.16
CA PRO A 125 -18.72 6.95 17.10
C PRO A 125 -17.97 6.85 15.77
N VAL A 126 -18.68 6.50 14.70
CA VAL A 126 -18.12 6.38 13.35
C VAL A 126 -19.02 7.13 12.36
N THR A 127 -18.41 7.82 11.39
CA THR A 127 -19.12 8.37 10.24
C THR A 127 -18.46 7.89 8.96
N ILE A 128 -19.20 7.20 8.10
CA ILE A 128 -18.71 6.75 6.80
C ILE A 128 -19.27 7.72 5.76
N PHE A 129 -18.39 8.52 5.15
CA PHE A 129 -18.76 9.33 4.00
C PHE A 129 -18.54 8.55 2.71
N VAL A 130 -19.41 8.76 1.74
CA VAL A 130 -19.25 8.24 0.37
C VAL A 130 -19.43 9.41 -0.59
N GLY A 131 -18.48 9.57 -1.51
CA GLY A 131 -18.40 10.71 -2.41
C GLY A 131 -18.09 12.04 -1.74
N GLY A 132 -18.28 13.12 -2.48
CA GLY A 132 -17.90 14.48 -2.08
C GLY A 132 -16.64 14.99 -2.77
N PRO A 133 -15.97 16.02 -2.20
CA PRO A 133 -14.77 16.58 -2.80
C PRO A 133 -13.67 15.52 -3.02
N PRO A 134 -13.12 15.37 -4.25
CA PRO A 134 -12.09 14.36 -4.55
C PRO A 134 -10.85 14.46 -3.64
N ALA A 135 -10.56 15.66 -3.13
CA ALA A 135 -9.48 15.89 -2.17
C ALA A 135 -9.62 15.05 -0.89
N LEU A 136 -10.83 14.63 -0.51
CA LEU A 136 -11.04 13.73 0.63
C LEU A 136 -10.49 12.32 0.37
N ILE A 137 -10.66 11.79 -0.84
CA ILE A 137 -10.11 10.48 -1.22
C ILE A 137 -8.61 10.51 -1.10
N ILE A 138 -7.95 11.47 -1.75
CA ILE A 138 -6.49 11.64 -1.69
C ILE A 138 -6.01 11.83 -0.26
N SER A 139 -6.75 12.60 0.55
CA SER A 139 -6.36 12.84 1.93
C SER A 139 -6.55 11.63 2.85
N ALA A 140 -7.55 10.78 2.61
CA ALA A 140 -7.85 9.63 3.46
C ALA A 140 -6.82 8.49 3.31
N ILE A 141 -6.07 8.49 2.21
CA ILE A 141 -5.02 7.51 1.93
C ILE A 141 -3.60 8.09 2.13
N ALA A 142 -3.48 9.41 2.29
CA ALA A 142 -2.19 10.07 2.43
C ALA A 142 -1.47 9.62 3.71
N PRO A 143 -0.17 9.26 3.66
CA PRO A 143 0.62 8.93 4.84
C PRO A 143 1.01 10.21 5.58
N LEU A 144 0.03 10.90 6.17
CA LEU A 144 0.24 12.15 6.89
C LEU A 144 0.83 11.87 8.30
N PRO A 145 1.63 12.81 8.84
CA PRO A 145 1.99 12.80 10.25
C PRO A 145 0.74 12.85 11.14
N GLU A 146 0.78 12.20 12.31
CA GLU A 146 -0.37 12.11 13.24
C GLU A 146 -0.95 13.47 13.67
N ASN A 147 -0.12 14.52 13.68
CA ASN A 147 -0.52 15.87 14.07
C ASN A 147 -1.14 16.69 12.93
N VAL A 148 -1.29 16.13 11.73
CA VAL A 148 -1.88 16.81 10.57
C VAL A 148 -3.23 16.16 10.24
N PRO A 149 -4.36 16.78 10.62
CA PRO A 149 -5.68 16.22 10.33
C PRO A 149 -5.95 16.14 8.82
N GLU A 150 -6.46 15.01 8.36
CA GLU A 150 -6.75 14.74 6.96
C GLU A 150 -7.77 15.74 6.39
N LEU A 151 -8.80 16.14 7.16
CA LEU A 151 -9.76 17.14 6.70
C LEU A 151 -9.09 18.51 6.41
N ILE A 152 -8.06 18.87 7.17
CA ILE A 152 -7.30 20.11 6.92
C ILE A 152 -6.43 19.95 5.68
N PHE A 153 -5.85 18.76 5.48
CA PHE A 153 -5.10 18.45 4.27
C PHE A 153 -5.98 18.44 3.00
N ALA A 154 -7.16 17.84 3.06
CA ALA A 154 -8.14 17.90 1.97
C ALA A 154 -8.55 19.34 1.63
N SER A 155 -8.81 20.18 2.65
CA SER A 155 -9.10 21.61 2.49
C SER A 155 -7.95 22.36 1.81
N LEU A 156 -6.71 22.01 2.15
CA LEU A 156 -5.51 22.51 1.50
C LEU A 156 -5.41 22.09 0.04
N LEU A 157 -5.62 20.81 -0.27
CA LEU A 157 -5.55 20.29 -1.64
C LEU A 157 -6.54 20.97 -2.58
N GLN A 158 -7.77 21.22 -2.12
CA GLN A 158 -8.80 21.90 -2.91
C GLN A 158 -8.72 23.43 -2.83
N ASN A 159 -7.77 24.00 -2.07
CA ASN A 159 -7.59 25.45 -1.86
C ASN A 159 -8.87 26.17 -1.40
N GLN A 160 -9.69 25.51 -0.57
CA GLN A 160 -10.95 26.04 -0.08
C GLN A 160 -11.39 25.35 1.22
N LYS A 161 -11.97 26.12 2.15
CA LYS A 161 -12.50 25.58 3.40
C LYS A 161 -13.56 24.52 3.15
N LEU A 162 -13.39 23.36 3.77
CA LEU A 162 -14.39 22.30 3.75
C LEU A 162 -15.61 22.71 4.56
N ALA A 163 -16.77 22.71 3.89
CA ALA A 163 -18.04 22.98 4.53
C ALA A 163 -18.47 21.78 5.37
N THR A 164 -18.81 22.01 6.64
CA THR A 164 -19.32 20.99 7.55
C THR A 164 -20.64 21.45 8.17
N THR A 165 -21.51 20.50 8.50
CA THR A 165 -22.77 20.75 9.20
C THR A 165 -22.88 19.87 10.43
N LYS A 166 -23.47 20.38 11.51
CA LYS A 166 -23.74 19.59 12.72
C LYS A 166 -25.14 19.01 12.65
N ILE A 167 -25.28 17.77 13.11
CA ILE A 167 -26.58 17.14 13.34
C ILE A 167 -26.73 16.86 14.84
N PRO A 168 -27.92 17.03 15.45
CA PRO A 168 -28.09 16.83 16.89
C PRO A 168 -27.88 15.38 17.37
N SER A 169 -28.11 14.40 16.50
CA SER A 169 -28.15 12.97 16.87
C SER A 169 -26.80 12.26 16.81
N HIS A 170 -25.70 12.96 16.51
CA HIS A 170 -24.38 12.34 16.33
C HIS A 170 -23.25 13.35 16.66
N PRO A 171 -22.16 12.93 17.32
CA PRO A 171 -21.08 13.86 17.71
C PRO A 171 -20.29 14.43 16.53
N HIS A 172 -20.14 13.69 15.43
CA HIS A 172 -19.37 14.16 14.28
C HIS A 172 -20.15 15.16 13.44
N SER A 173 -19.46 16.18 12.94
CA SER A 173 -20.01 17.03 11.88
C SER A 173 -19.95 16.30 10.54
N LEU A 174 -21.00 16.42 9.73
CA LEU A 174 -21.02 15.86 8.38
C LEU A 174 -20.33 16.80 7.41
N ILE A 175 -19.61 16.24 6.44
CA ILE A 175 -19.03 17.02 5.34
C ILE A 175 -20.14 17.34 4.34
N SER A 176 -20.40 18.63 4.16
CA SER A 176 -21.61 19.14 3.51
C SER A 176 -21.82 18.67 2.08
N GLN A 177 -20.73 18.42 1.34
CA GLN A 177 -20.75 18.12 -0.10
C GLN A 177 -20.66 16.63 -0.40
N CYS A 178 -20.57 15.76 0.61
CA CYS A 178 -20.58 14.31 0.39
C CYS A 178 -21.93 13.86 -0.18
N GLU A 179 -21.91 12.79 -0.96
CA GLU A 179 -23.11 12.21 -1.58
C GLU A 179 -23.93 11.47 -0.53
N PHE A 180 -23.25 10.69 0.32
CA PHE A 180 -23.83 9.98 1.45
C PHE A 180 -23.00 10.19 2.73
N ALA A 181 -23.67 10.15 3.87
CA ALA A 181 -23.06 10.05 5.19
C ALA A 181 -23.84 9.05 6.05
N LEU A 182 -23.22 7.91 6.34
CA LEU A 182 -23.75 6.89 7.24
C LEU A 182 -23.21 7.18 8.64
N ILE A 183 -24.10 7.43 9.59
CA ILE A 183 -23.73 7.70 10.98
C ILE A 183 -24.05 6.50 11.87
N GLY A 184 -23.22 6.25 12.87
CA GLY A 184 -23.40 5.12 13.75
C GLY A 184 -22.23 4.95 14.72
N GLU A 185 -22.04 3.73 15.19
CA GLU A 185 -20.98 3.42 16.15
C GLU A 185 -20.45 2.00 15.96
N ALA A 186 -19.21 1.79 16.40
CA ALA A 186 -18.61 0.48 16.54
C ALA A 186 -18.64 0.07 18.01
N ILE A 187 -19.30 -1.05 18.32
CA ILE A 187 -19.44 -1.55 19.69
C ILE A 187 -18.13 -2.24 20.08
N PRO A 188 -17.59 -2.02 21.30
CA PRO A 188 -16.39 -2.68 21.78
C PRO A 188 -16.50 -4.21 21.72
N HIS A 189 -15.43 -4.87 21.29
CA HIS A 189 -15.29 -6.33 21.26
C HIS A 189 -16.29 -7.08 20.37
N GLU A 190 -17.27 -6.42 19.76
CA GLU A 190 -18.14 -7.05 18.76
C GLU A 190 -17.36 -7.25 17.45
N ARG A 191 -17.40 -8.48 16.94
CA ARG A 191 -16.76 -8.87 15.69
C ARG A 191 -17.68 -9.76 14.88
N ARG A 192 -17.54 -9.69 13.55
CA ARG A 192 -18.13 -10.65 12.62
C ARG A 192 -17.14 -10.94 11.50
N MET A 193 -17.31 -12.11 10.88
CA MET A 193 -16.53 -12.52 9.73
C MET A 193 -16.80 -11.58 8.54
N GLU A 194 -15.75 -10.92 8.05
CA GLU A 194 -15.74 -10.12 6.83
C GLU A 194 -14.88 -10.81 5.76
N GLY A 195 -15.20 -10.58 4.49
CA GLY A 195 -14.52 -11.17 3.35
C GLY A 195 -15.05 -12.56 2.98
N PRO A 196 -14.38 -13.26 2.04
CA PRO A 196 -13.19 -12.82 1.31
C PRO A 196 -13.48 -11.63 0.38
N PHE A 197 -12.44 -10.94 -0.09
CA PHE A 197 -12.56 -9.76 -0.96
C PHE A 197 -11.39 -9.72 -1.94
N GLY A 198 -11.66 -9.51 -3.22
CA GLY A 198 -10.59 -9.33 -4.21
C GLY A 198 -9.86 -8.01 -4.01
N ASP A 199 -8.59 -8.07 -3.61
CA ASP A 199 -7.82 -6.89 -3.18
C ASP A 199 -6.76 -6.47 -4.21
N HIS A 200 -6.16 -5.30 -4.01
CA HIS A 200 -5.17 -4.67 -4.89
C HIS A 200 -3.86 -5.45 -5.06
N PHE A 201 -3.63 -6.48 -4.25
CA PHE A 201 -2.53 -7.42 -4.49
C PHE A 201 -2.83 -8.34 -5.68
N GLY A 202 -4.07 -8.38 -6.17
CA GLY A 202 -4.51 -9.28 -7.24
C GLY A 202 -4.96 -10.65 -6.79
N TYR A 203 -5.18 -10.83 -5.49
CA TYR A 203 -5.66 -12.08 -4.88
C TYR A 203 -6.80 -11.78 -3.91
N TYR A 204 -7.59 -12.81 -3.58
CA TYR A 204 -8.62 -12.68 -2.57
C TYR A 204 -8.00 -12.55 -1.18
N SER A 205 -8.24 -11.45 -0.46
CA SER A 205 -7.97 -11.42 0.98
C SER A 205 -8.78 -12.52 1.67
N GLN A 206 -8.14 -13.21 2.62
CA GLN A 206 -8.82 -14.20 3.44
C GLN A 206 -9.90 -13.54 4.30
N ALA A 207 -10.95 -14.31 4.62
CA ALA A 207 -11.98 -13.86 5.54
C ALA A 207 -11.43 -13.81 6.97
N HIS A 208 -11.75 -12.75 7.72
CA HIS A 208 -11.37 -12.63 9.13
C HIS A 208 -12.39 -11.85 9.96
N GLU A 209 -12.25 -11.88 11.27
CA GLU A 209 -13.12 -11.18 12.20
C GLU A 209 -12.75 -9.70 12.32
N PHE A 210 -13.66 -8.82 11.91
CA PHE A 210 -13.49 -7.37 11.98
C PHE A 210 -14.57 -6.70 12.82
N PRO A 211 -14.32 -5.49 13.38
CA PRO A 211 -15.31 -4.73 14.13
C PRO A 211 -16.61 -4.53 13.34
N VAL A 212 -17.73 -4.51 14.05
CA VAL A 212 -19.05 -4.26 13.45
C VAL A 212 -19.43 -2.80 13.62
N PHE A 213 -19.81 -2.15 12.52
CA PHE A 213 -20.47 -0.84 12.55
C PHE A 213 -21.98 -1.02 12.56
N HIS A 214 -22.62 -0.37 13.53
CA HIS A 214 -24.07 -0.27 13.64
C HIS A 214 -24.51 1.07 13.08
N CYS A 215 -25.05 1.05 11.87
CA CYS A 215 -25.63 2.23 11.24
C CYS A 215 -26.90 2.64 12.00
N LYS A 216 -26.97 3.92 12.36
CA LYS A 216 -28.13 4.53 13.01
C LYS A 216 -29.00 5.31 12.04
N LYS A 217 -28.40 6.07 11.12
CA LYS A 217 -29.11 6.83 10.06
C LYS A 217 -28.21 6.99 8.84
N ILE A 218 -28.84 7.18 7.68
CA ILE A 218 -28.16 7.52 6.43
C ILE A 218 -28.66 8.89 5.97
N TYR A 219 -27.75 9.84 5.82
CA TYR A 219 -28.00 11.15 5.22
C TYR A 219 -27.49 11.13 3.79
N HIS A 220 -28.23 11.71 2.86
CA HIS A 220 -27.75 11.83 1.48
C HIS A 220 -28.31 13.04 0.76
N ARG A 221 -27.61 13.41 -0.32
CA ARG A 221 -28.04 14.44 -1.27
C ARG A 221 -29.28 13.99 -2.05
N LYS A 222 -30.11 14.94 -2.47
CA LYS A 222 -31.15 14.66 -3.46
C LYS A 222 -30.48 14.31 -4.79
N GLY A 223 -30.79 13.16 -5.37
CA GLY A 223 -30.14 12.68 -6.59
C GLY A 223 -28.67 12.27 -6.37
N ALA A 224 -28.35 11.75 -5.18
CA ALA A 224 -26.99 11.37 -4.82
C ALA A 224 -26.37 10.36 -5.80
N ILE A 225 -25.10 10.57 -6.12
CA ILE A 225 -24.28 9.69 -6.97
C ILE A 225 -23.46 8.78 -6.07
N TYR A 226 -23.44 7.48 -6.36
CA TYR A 226 -22.65 6.52 -5.58
C TYR A 226 -21.31 6.22 -6.28
N PRO A 227 -20.19 6.85 -5.88
CA PRO A 227 -18.89 6.49 -6.42
C PRO A 227 -18.44 5.14 -5.88
N ALA A 228 -17.82 4.36 -6.76
CA ALA A 228 -17.21 3.08 -6.43
C ALA A 228 -15.97 2.88 -7.29
N THR A 229 -15.05 2.09 -6.79
CA THR A 229 -13.88 1.59 -7.51
C THR A 229 -13.87 0.06 -7.52
N VAL A 230 -13.09 -0.52 -8.43
CA VAL A 230 -12.78 -1.95 -8.47
C VAL A 230 -11.27 -2.07 -8.28
N VAL A 231 -10.85 -2.82 -7.26
CA VAL A 231 -9.44 -3.14 -7.00
C VAL A 231 -9.19 -4.60 -7.33
N GLY A 232 -7.95 -4.98 -7.65
CA GLY A 232 -7.63 -6.33 -8.09
C GLY A 232 -6.20 -6.41 -8.59
N LYS A 233 -5.94 -7.32 -9.54
CA LYS A 233 -4.62 -7.42 -10.17
C LYS A 233 -4.33 -6.08 -10.88
N PRO A 234 -3.19 -5.42 -10.60
CA PRO A 234 -2.81 -4.19 -11.29
C PRO A 234 -2.82 -4.39 -12.82
N ILE A 235 -3.24 -3.40 -13.61
CA ILE A 235 -3.43 -1.98 -13.28
C ILE A 235 -4.91 -1.66 -12.97
N GLN A 236 -5.17 -1.00 -11.85
CA GLN A 236 -6.50 -0.51 -11.42
C GLN A 236 -6.41 0.97 -10.98
N GLU A 237 -7.53 1.61 -10.61
CA GLU A 237 -7.60 3.06 -10.28
C GLU A 237 -6.67 3.46 -9.12
N ASP A 238 -6.57 2.59 -8.11
CA ASP A 238 -5.75 2.77 -6.91
C ASP A 238 -4.25 2.91 -7.21
N LEU A 239 -3.75 2.24 -8.27
CA LEU A 239 -2.38 2.43 -8.75
C LEU A 239 -2.12 3.91 -9.11
N TYR A 240 -3.00 4.51 -9.92
CA TYR A 240 -2.83 5.90 -10.34
C TYR A 240 -2.96 6.89 -9.18
N ILE A 241 -3.88 6.61 -8.26
CA ILE A 241 -4.08 7.42 -7.06
C ILE A 241 -2.83 7.38 -6.17
N GLY A 242 -2.26 6.20 -5.92
CA GLY A 242 -1.06 6.04 -5.10
C GLY A 242 0.19 6.65 -5.74
N ASP A 243 0.36 6.49 -7.06
CA ASP A 243 1.44 7.15 -7.82
C ASP A 243 1.38 8.66 -7.74
N PHE A 244 0.17 9.23 -7.89
CA PHE A 244 -0.04 10.66 -7.74
C PHE A 244 0.32 11.13 -6.34
N LEU A 245 -0.11 10.39 -5.31
CA LEU A 245 0.19 10.70 -3.92
C LEU A 245 1.69 10.63 -3.62
N GLN A 246 2.40 9.62 -4.13
CA GLN A 246 3.83 9.49 -3.96
C GLN A 246 4.57 10.67 -4.59
N LYS A 247 4.22 11.05 -5.82
CA LYS A 247 4.77 12.24 -6.50
C LYS A 247 4.50 13.51 -5.69
N LEU A 248 3.27 13.67 -5.19
CA LEU A 248 2.86 14.81 -4.38
C LEU A 248 3.64 14.92 -3.05
N MET A 249 3.92 13.78 -2.41
CA MET A 249 4.62 13.69 -1.11
C MET A 249 6.15 13.65 -1.23
N SER A 250 6.70 13.29 -2.39
CA SER A 250 8.15 13.15 -2.60
C SER A 250 9.02 14.30 -2.08
N PRO A 251 8.61 15.59 -2.15
CA PRO A 251 9.43 16.69 -1.63
C PRO A 251 9.55 16.71 -0.09
N LEU A 252 8.68 16.00 0.63
CA LEU A 252 8.70 15.93 2.10
C LEU A 252 9.70 14.89 2.61
N PHE A 253 10.05 13.87 1.82
CA PHE A 253 10.91 12.79 2.30
C PHE A 253 12.29 13.30 2.78
N PRO A 254 13.01 14.18 2.05
CA PRO A 254 14.30 14.69 2.54
C PRO A 254 14.18 15.59 3.78
N VAL A 255 13.00 16.15 4.06
CA VAL A 255 12.75 16.95 5.27
C VAL A 255 12.58 16.04 6.49
N VAL A 256 11.80 14.97 6.33
CA VAL A 256 11.48 14.01 7.41
C VAL A 256 12.59 12.98 7.61
N MET A 257 13.33 12.66 6.55
CA MET A 257 14.40 11.67 6.49
C MET A 257 15.62 12.23 5.73
N PRO A 258 16.46 13.08 6.36
CA PRO A 258 17.54 13.81 5.68
C PRO A 258 18.62 12.95 5.01
N GLN A 259 18.74 11.67 5.39
CA GLN A 259 19.66 10.70 4.78
C GLN A 259 19.12 10.12 3.47
N VAL A 260 17.81 10.25 3.21
CA VAL A 260 17.13 9.71 2.03
C VAL A 260 17.08 10.80 0.96
N LYS A 261 17.74 10.55 -0.18
CA LYS A 261 17.74 11.45 -1.35
C LYS A 261 16.52 11.22 -2.23
N ALA A 262 16.11 9.97 -2.39
CA ALA A 262 14.91 9.57 -3.11
C ALA A 262 14.34 8.29 -2.49
N LEU A 263 13.01 8.13 -2.59
CA LEU A 263 12.27 6.96 -2.10
C LEU A 263 11.16 6.67 -3.11
N HIS A 264 10.99 5.40 -3.45
CA HIS A 264 9.94 4.93 -4.34
C HIS A 264 9.37 3.60 -3.83
N THR A 265 8.05 3.52 -3.73
CA THR A 265 7.27 2.29 -3.51
C THR A 265 6.66 1.85 -4.84
N PHE A 266 6.70 0.55 -5.13
CA PHE A 266 6.25 0.02 -6.41
C PHE A 266 4.76 -0.33 -6.35
N ALA A 267 3.95 0.39 -7.12
CA ALA A 267 2.50 0.24 -7.10
C ALA A 267 2.05 -1.13 -7.68
N GLU A 268 2.83 -1.68 -8.61
CA GLU A 268 2.64 -3.00 -9.21
C GLU A 268 2.65 -4.13 -8.20
N THR A 269 3.30 -3.91 -7.05
CA THR A 269 3.36 -4.87 -5.95
C THR A 269 2.32 -4.57 -4.87
N GLY A 270 1.47 -3.55 -5.01
CA GLY A 270 0.61 -3.05 -3.93
C GLY A 270 1.33 -2.13 -2.94
N PHE A 271 2.35 -1.40 -3.39
CA PHE A 271 3.16 -0.41 -2.66
C PHE A 271 4.03 -0.94 -1.52
N HIS A 272 3.48 -1.71 -0.57
CA HIS A 272 4.22 -2.15 0.62
C HIS A 272 5.17 -3.34 0.37
N PRO A 273 4.92 -4.28 -0.55
CA PRO A 273 5.84 -5.41 -0.70
C PRO A 273 7.25 -5.03 -1.17
N LEU A 274 7.40 -3.96 -1.96
CA LEU A 274 8.70 -3.48 -2.42
C LEU A 274 8.82 -1.95 -2.33
N ALA A 275 9.87 -1.48 -1.66
CA ALA A 275 10.32 -0.11 -1.74
C ALA A 275 11.82 -0.04 -2.07
N ALA A 276 12.22 1.08 -2.67
CA ALA A 276 13.61 1.39 -2.96
C ALA A 276 13.97 2.79 -2.47
N ALA A 277 15.21 2.97 -1.99
CA ALA A 277 15.73 4.27 -1.58
C ALA A 277 17.13 4.55 -2.14
N ILE A 278 17.32 5.78 -2.61
CA ILE A 278 18.66 6.35 -2.81
C ILE A 278 19.04 7.11 -1.54
N VAL A 279 20.16 6.75 -0.92
CA VAL A 279 20.57 7.31 0.37
C VAL A 279 21.93 8.02 0.29
N LYS A 280 22.31 8.67 1.38
CA LYS A 280 23.68 9.14 1.62
C LYS A 280 24.50 7.99 2.20
N GLU A 281 25.71 7.80 1.65
CA GLU A 281 26.71 6.86 2.14
C GLU A 281 28.05 7.59 2.26
N ARG A 282 28.17 8.47 3.27
CA ARG A 282 29.35 9.33 3.50
C ARG A 282 30.45 8.60 4.24
N TYR A 283 30.07 7.57 5.00
CA TYR A 283 30.94 6.66 5.71
C TYR A 283 30.32 5.26 5.64
N GLU A 284 31.13 4.24 5.87
CA GLU A 284 30.70 2.84 5.77
C GLU A 284 29.48 2.57 6.66
N LYS A 285 28.42 1.99 6.08
CA LYS A 285 27.18 1.56 6.73
C LYS A 285 26.26 2.70 7.18
N GLU A 286 26.45 3.93 6.71
CA GLU A 286 25.49 5.01 6.96
C GLU A 286 24.06 4.64 6.48
N CYS A 287 23.97 3.92 5.37
CA CYS A 287 22.72 3.42 4.77
C CYS A 287 21.84 2.62 5.72
N LEU A 288 22.40 1.92 6.72
CA LEU A 288 21.61 1.17 7.70
C LEU A 288 20.76 2.09 8.58
N SER A 289 21.29 3.24 8.98
CA SER A 289 20.53 4.24 9.74
C SER A 289 19.35 4.77 8.92
N ALA A 290 19.55 5.00 7.62
CA ALA A 290 18.48 5.39 6.71
C ALA A 290 17.44 4.26 6.54
N ALA A 291 17.90 3.01 6.45
CA ALA A 291 17.03 1.85 6.33
C ALA A 291 16.10 1.70 7.55
N PHE A 292 16.64 1.78 8.77
CA PHE A 292 15.83 1.71 9.98
C PHE A 292 14.87 2.89 10.11
N ARG A 293 15.28 4.08 9.67
CA ARG A 293 14.38 5.25 9.62
C ARG A 293 13.18 4.99 8.71
N ILE A 294 13.41 4.45 7.50
CA ILE A 294 12.35 4.11 6.54
C ILE A 294 11.44 3.02 7.10
N LEU A 295 12.01 1.91 7.58
CA LEU A 295 11.25 0.78 8.14
C LEU A 295 10.57 1.09 9.48
N GLY A 296 10.88 2.23 10.11
CA GLY A 296 10.21 2.73 11.31
C GLY A 296 9.22 3.86 11.05
N GLU A 297 9.06 4.34 9.81
CA GLU A 297 8.27 5.54 9.52
C GLU A 297 6.86 5.20 9.03
N GLY A 298 5.84 5.46 9.86
CA GLY A 298 4.43 5.42 9.46
C GLY A 298 4.07 4.20 8.61
N GLN A 299 3.49 4.41 7.43
CA GLN A 299 3.11 3.34 6.52
C GLN A 299 4.31 2.64 5.85
N LEU A 300 5.48 3.27 5.75
CA LEU A 300 6.70 2.64 5.21
C LEU A 300 7.22 1.50 6.09
N SER A 301 6.80 1.45 7.37
CA SER A 301 7.08 0.31 8.25
C SER A 301 6.46 -1.01 7.76
N LEU A 302 5.44 -0.96 6.89
CA LEU A 302 4.86 -2.14 6.26
C LEU A 302 5.73 -2.68 5.12
N THR A 303 6.79 -1.96 4.70
CA THR A 303 7.67 -2.39 3.61
C THR A 303 8.23 -3.80 3.86
N LYS A 304 7.98 -4.77 2.97
CA LYS A 304 8.49 -6.15 3.09
C LYS A 304 9.92 -6.25 2.59
N VAL A 305 10.20 -5.71 1.41
CA VAL A 305 11.55 -5.67 0.82
C VAL A 305 11.98 -4.23 0.62
N LEU A 306 13.12 -3.87 1.21
CA LEU A 306 13.74 -2.55 1.03
C LEU A 306 15.07 -2.68 0.29
N MET A 307 15.12 -2.09 -0.91
CA MET A 307 16.29 -2.02 -1.77
C MET A 307 17.00 -0.68 -1.61
N ILE A 308 18.28 -0.67 -1.25
CA ILE A 308 19.03 0.57 -0.97
C ILE A 308 20.26 0.68 -1.85
N THR A 309 20.44 1.86 -2.42
CA THR A 309 21.66 2.25 -3.13
C THR A 309 22.05 3.68 -2.79
N ASP A 310 23.31 4.05 -3.02
CA ASP A 310 23.83 5.41 -2.91
C ASP A 310 24.02 6.08 -4.29
N GLN A 311 23.79 5.31 -5.36
CA GLN A 311 24.01 5.71 -6.75
C GLN A 311 22.87 6.59 -7.27
N ALA A 312 23.22 7.59 -8.08
CA ALA A 312 22.25 8.45 -8.76
C ALA A 312 21.71 7.73 -10.01
N ILE A 313 20.58 7.04 -9.86
CA ILE A 313 19.89 6.31 -10.92
C ILE A 313 18.41 6.69 -10.97
N ASP A 314 17.73 6.33 -12.06
CA ASP A 314 16.27 6.27 -12.06
C ASP A 314 15.82 5.09 -11.20
N ILE A 315 15.41 5.39 -9.97
CA ILE A 315 14.99 4.40 -8.97
C ILE A 315 13.66 3.73 -9.32
N THR A 316 12.87 4.32 -10.23
CA THR A 316 11.58 3.76 -10.67
C THR A 316 11.75 2.64 -11.69
N ASN A 317 12.90 2.59 -12.36
CA ASN A 317 13.24 1.53 -13.30
C ASN A 317 13.80 0.31 -12.55
N ILE A 318 12.98 -0.72 -12.38
CA ILE A 318 13.34 -1.93 -11.60
C ILE A 318 14.58 -2.64 -12.14
N LYS A 319 14.81 -2.66 -13.47
CA LYS A 319 15.98 -3.29 -14.07
C LYS A 319 17.26 -2.54 -13.72
N ILE A 320 17.27 -1.21 -13.88
CA ILE A 320 18.41 -0.35 -13.50
C ILE A 320 18.69 -0.47 -12.01
N LEU A 321 17.65 -0.48 -11.16
CA LEU A 321 17.77 -0.65 -9.71
C LEU A 321 18.41 -2.01 -9.36
N LEU A 322 17.88 -3.11 -9.89
CA LEU A 322 18.40 -4.46 -9.64
C LEU A 322 19.84 -4.60 -10.13
N GLU A 323 20.15 -4.18 -11.35
CA GLU A 323 21.52 -4.21 -11.88
C GLU A 323 22.49 -3.42 -10.99
N THR A 324 22.08 -2.22 -10.57
CA THR A 324 22.88 -1.35 -9.71
C THR A 324 23.17 -2.01 -8.36
N ILE A 325 22.14 -2.63 -7.77
CA ILE A 325 22.27 -3.34 -6.50
C ILE A 325 23.13 -4.57 -6.65
N LEU A 326 22.78 -5.48 -7.57
CA LEU A 326 23.45 -6.76 -7.75
C LEU A 326 24.92 -6.60 -8.13
N ALA A 327 25.32 -5.52 -8.81
CA ALA A 327 26.73 -5.24 -9.11
C ALA A 327 27.57 -4.88 -7.85
N ARG A 328 26.93 -4.38 -6.78
CA ARG A 328 27.57 -3.87 -5.54
C ARG A 328 27.24 -4.69 -4.29
N PHE A 329 26.24 -5.55 -4.39
CA PHE A 329 25.69 -6.31 -3.28
C PHE A 329 26.70 -7.32 -2.73
N SER A 330 26.81 -7.47 -1.42
CA SER A 330 27.58 -8.59 -0.84
C SER A 330 26.68 -9.23 0.20
N PRO A 331 26.11 -10.41 -0.04
CA PRO A 331 25.08 -10.98 0.83
C PRO A 331 25.57 -11.18 2.28
N SER A 332 26.88 -11.37 2.50
CA SER A 332 27.48 -11.46 3.83
C SER A 332 27.29 -10.24 4.73
N HIS A 333 27.15 -9.03 4.17
CA HIS A 333 26.99 -7.78 4.93
C HIS A 333 25.99 -6.80 4.28
N GLY A 334 25.29 -7.25 3.26
CA GLY A 334 24.36 -6.46 2.46
C GLY A 334 22.97 -7.07 2.39
N LEU A 335 22.78 -8.30 2.87
CA LEU A 335 21.47 -8.89 3.09
C LEU A 335 21.18 -8.91 4.59
N TYR A 336 20.06 -8.32 4.98
CA TYR A 336 19.52 -8.45 6.32
C TYR A 336 18.10 -8.98 6.23
N ILE A 337 17.84 -10.11 6.87
CA ILE A 337 16.52 -10.71 6.96
C ILE A 337 16.06 -10.60 8.41
N PHE A 338 14.95 -9.89 8.63
CA PHE A 338 14.31 -9.76 9.93
C PHE A 338 13.13 -10.72 9.96
N SER A 339 13.30 -11.87 10.62
CA SER A 339 12.22 -12.82 10.83
C SER A 339 11.26 -12.34 11.93
N LYS A 340 10.00 -12.77 11.88
CA LYS A 340 8.99 -12.54 12.94
C LYS A 340 8.67 -11.07 13.16
N THR A 341 8.45 -10.33 12.08
CA THR A 341 8.02 -8.93 12.11
C THR A 341 6.51 -8.82 12.01
N SER A 342 5.96 -7.65 12.38
CA SER A 342 4.66 -7.26 11.87
C SER A 342 4.72 -7.10 10.34
N ASN A 343 3.63 -7.43 9.67
CA ASN A 343 3.49 -7.30 8.23
C ASN A 343 2.11 -6.73 7.87
N ASP A 344 1.93 -6.33 6.62
CA ASP A 344 0.64 -5.84 6.11
C ASP A 344 -0.47 -6.88 6.36
N THR A 345 -1.66 -6.40 6.75
CA THR A 345 -2.88 -7.21 6.89
C THR A 345 -3.24 -7.93 5.60
N LEU A 346 -2.89 -7.38 4.45
CA LEU A 346 -3.22 -7.94 3.14
C LEU A 346 -2.15 -8.89 2.59
N ASP A 347 -0.96 -8.91 3.18
CA ASP A 347 0.12 -9.79 2.74
C ASP A 347 -0.05 -11.21 3.27
N TYR A 348 -0.45 -12.11 2.38
CA TYR A 348 -0.71 -13.52 2.64
C TYR A 348 0.54 -14.41 2.51
N THR A 349 1.72 -13.84 2.21
CA THR A 349 2.94 -14.67 2.09
C THR A 349 3.48 -15.10 3.44
N GLY A 350 3.14 -14.38 4.51
CA GLY A 350 3.54 -14.70 5.87
C GLY A 350 2.78 -15.88 6.48
N PRO A 351 3.24 -16.41 7.63
CA PRO A 351 2.64 -17.60 8.25
C PRO A 351 1.27 -17.34 8.88
N LYS A 352 0.91 -16.08 9.14
CA LYS A 352 -0.36 -15.66 9.76
C LYS A 352 -0.64 -14.20 9.42
N LEU A 353 -1.91 -13.82 9.44
CA LEU A 353 -2.35 -12.43 9.34
C LEU A 353 -1.49 -11.49 10.20
N ASN A 354 -1.02 -10.38 9.61
CA ASN A 354 -0.19 -9.36 10.25
C ASN A 354 1.22 -9.82 10.68
N HIS A 355 1.65 -11.03 10.34
CA HIS A 355 2.96 -11.58 10.71
C HIS A 355 3.73 -12.01 9.47
N GLY A 356 5.03 -11.75 9.44
CA GLY A 356 5.89 -12.16 8.33
C GLY A 356 7.36 -11.89 8.62
N SER A 357 8.09 -11.58 7.57
CA SER A 357 9.49 -11.18 7.63
C SER A 357 9.77 -10.04 6.67
N LYS A 358 10.92 -9.38 6.88
CA LYS A 358 11.39 -8.28 6.02
C LYS A 358 12.79 -8.58 5.53
N ALA A 359 13.11 -8.11 4.32
CA ALA A 359 14.47 -8.14 3.79
C ALA A 359 14.96 -6.75 3.40
N LEU A 360 16.24 -6.54 3.61
CA LEU A 360 16.96 -5.35 3.21
C LEU A 360 18.11 -5.78 2.30
N PHE A 361 18.19 -5.18 1.11
CA PHE A 361 19.24 -5.40 0.11
C PHE A 361 20.09 -4.13 -0.05
N LEU A 362 21.35 -4.18 0.36
CA LEU A 362 22.31 -3.07 0.24
C LEU A 362 23.19 -3.22 -1.01
N GLY A 363 22.96 -2.35 -1.97
CA GLY A 363 23.77 -2.17 -3.17
C GLY A 363 24.51 -0.83 -3.16
N VAL A 364 25.30 -0.58 -2.11
CA VAL A 364 26.02 0.68 -1.90
C VAL A 364 27.52 0.55 -2.18
N GLY A 365 28.16 1.68 -2.50
CA GLY A 365 29.61 1.78 -2.68
C GLY A 365 30.11 1.37 -4.06
N SER A 366 31.33 0.86 -4.14
CA SER A 366 31.97 0.49 -5.41
C SER A 366 31.42 -0.83 -5.99
N VAL A 367 31.49 -0.93 -7.32
CA VAL A 367 31.16 -2.16 -8.05
C VAL A 367 32.07 -3.31 -7.60
N LYS A 368 31.47 -4.47 -7.31
CA LYS A 368 32.15 -5.67 -6.81
C LYS A 368 32.23 -6.79 -7.85
N ARG A 369 31.36 -6.76 -8.86
CA ARG A 369 31.29 -7.80 -9.89
C ARG A 369 30.72 -7.29 -11.22
N THR A 370 31.08 -7.99 -12.29
CA THR A 370 30.41 -7.91 -13.58
C THR A 370 29.21 -8.86 -13.57
N LEU A 371 28.07 -8.42 -14.10
CA LEU A 371 26.84 -9.20 -14.09
C LEU A 371 26.66 -10.02 -15.38
N PRO A 372 26.33 -11.33 -15.29
CA PRO A 372 26.03 -12.14 -16.47
C PRO A 372 24.75 -11.66 -17.15
N ARG A 373 24.73 -11.69 -18.50
CA ARG A 373 23.61 -11.17 -19.32
C ARG A 373 22.78 -12.24 -20.01
N SER A 374 23.36 -13.42 -20.22
CA SER A 374 22.73 -14.55 -20.91
C SER A 374 23.09 -15.84 -20.21
N PHE A 375 22.13 -16.74 -20.07
CA PHE A 375 22.37 -18.07 -19.52
C PHE A 375 22.62 -19.06 -20.66
N ARG A 376 23.69 -19.85 -20.56
CA ARG A 376 24.04 -20.93 -21.52
C ARG A 376 24.41 -22.25 -20.82
N GLY A 377 24.18 -22.33 -19.51
CA GLY A 377 24.47 -23.53 -18.73
C GLY A 377 23.40 -24.61 -18.91
N VAL A 378 23.63 -25.74 -18.26
CA VAL A 378 22.69 -26.86 -18.19
C VAL A 378 21.74 -26.65 -17.01
N LEU A 379 20.44 -26.80 -17.26
CA LEU A 379 19.45 -26.79 -16.20
C LEU A 379 19.38 -28.16 -15.53
N PRO A 380 19.51 -28.25 -14.20
CA PRO A 380 19.25 -29.50 -13.51
C PRO A 380 17.76 -29.86 -13.64
N ARG A 381 17.43 -31.15 -13.74
CA ARG A 381 16.02 -31.57 -13.65
C ARG A 381 15.48 -31.21 -12.26
N PRO A 382 14.20 -30.83 -12.12
CA PRO A 382 13.14 -30.77 -13.14
C PRO A 382 13.00 -29.42 -13.87
N PHE A 383 13.94 -28.48 -13.69
CA PHE A 383 13.88 -27.14 -14.29
C PHE A 383 14.13 -27.21 -15.81
N SER A 384 13.41 -26.42 -16.60
CA SER A 384 13.39 -26.60 -18.06
C SER A 384 13.71 -25.35 -18.86
N ARG A 385 13.45 -24.16 -18.32
CA ARG A 385 13.69 -22.86 -18.94
C ARG A 385 14.31 -21.90 -17.93
N ALA A 386 15.29 -21.15 -18.40
CA ALA A 386 15.83 -20.01 -17.66
C ALA A 386 15.93 -18.80 -18.60
N VAL A 387 15.43 -17.67 -18.12
CA VAL A 387 15.33 -16.42 -18.90
C VAL A 387 15.93 -15.29 -18.07
N PRO A 388 16.96 -14.58 -18.56
CA PRO A 388 17.44 -13.37 -17.90
C PRO A 388 16.34 -12.30 -17.88
N PHE A 389 16.02 -11.77 -16.70
CA PHE A 389 15.16 -10.58 -16.60
C PHE A 389 15.96 -9.30 -16.84
N CYS A 390 17.11 -9.21 -16.17
CA CYS A 390 18.14 -8.20 -16.35
C CYS A 390 19.50 -8.84 -16.02
N PRO A 391 20.64 -8.21 -16.37
CA PRO A 391 21.96 -8.66 -15.95
C PRO A 391 22.00 -9.02 -14.45
N GLY A 392 22.48 -10.23 -14.15
CA GLY A 392 22.61 -10.75 -12.79
C GLY A 392 21.33 -11.30 -12.14
N CYS A 393 20.16 -11.16 -12.77
CA CYS A 393 18.90 -11.73 -12.32
C CYS A 393 18.36 -12.74 -13.33
N LEU A 394 18.37 -14.02 -12.96
CA LEU A 394 17.89 -15.12 -13.79
C LEU A 394 16.55 -15.64 -13.27
N LEU A 395 15.52 -15.61 -14.12
CA LEU A 395 14.26 -16.30 -13.85
C LEU A 395 14.39 -17.76 -14.28
N ILE A 396 13.94 -18.68 -13.44
CA ILE A 396 13.94 -20.12 -13.69
C ILE A 396 12.51 -20.61 -13.54
N ASP A 397 12.00 -21.37 -14.51
CA ASP A 397 10.70 -22.02 -14.33
C ASP A 397 10.86 -23.23 -13.42
N GLY A 398 9.97 -23.35 -12.43
CA GLY A 398 9.96 -24.47 -11.51
C GLY A 398 8.72 -25.34 -11.71
N PRO A 399 8.77 -26.63 -11.34
CA PRO A 399 7.57 -27.41 -11.11
C PRO A 399 6.72 -26.72 -10.02
N SER A 400 5.45 -27.11 -9.91
CA SER A 400 4.57 -26.53 -8.91
C SER A 400 5.17 -26.68 -7.50
N TYR A 401 4.86 -25.75 -6.60
CA TYR A 401 5.40 -25.79 -5.23
C TYR A 401 5.10 -27.12 -4.51
N ARG A 402 4.01 -27.81 -4.87
CA ARG A 402 3.63 -29.13 -4.32
C ARG A 402 4.56 -30.26 -4.74
N GLU A 403 5.18 -30.16 -5.92
CA GLU A 403 6.02 -31.20 -6.51
C GLU A 403 7.47 -31.09 -6.04
N LEU A 404 7.94 -29.88 -5.74
CA LEU A 404 9.30 -29.64 -5.25
C LEU A 404 9.32 -28.48 -4.26
N SER A 405 9.56 -28.76 -2.99
CA SER A 405 9.62 -27.74 -1.94
C SER A 405 11.03 -27.22 -1.67
N ASP A 406 12.07 -28.01 -1.96
CA ASP A 406 13.47 -27.61 -1.73
C ASP A 406 14.15 -27.17 -3.03
N LEU A 407 14.68 -25.96 -3.03
CA LEU A 407 15.42 -25.35 -4.14
C LEU A 407 16.93 -25.24 -3.86
N SER A 408 17.42 -25.81 -2.75
CA SER A 408 18.83 -25.75 -2.34
C SER A 408 19.79 -26.22 -3.44
N ALA A 409 19.38 -27.21 -4.24
CA ALA A 409 20.15 -27.72 -5.36
C ALA A 409 20.48 -26.64 -6.41
N LEU A 410 19.59 -25.67 -6.65
CA LEU A 410 19.87 -24.55 -7.55
C LEU A 410 21.00 -23.67 -7.00
N ALA A 411 21.00 -23.39 -5.70
CA ALA A 411 22.02 -22.55 -5.09
C ALA A 411 23.43 -23.18 -5.14
N GLN A 412 23.51 -24.52 -5.19
CA GLN A 412 24.76 -25.27 -5.26
C GLN A 412 25.22 -25.58 -6.68
N HIS A 413 24.36 -25.44 -7.69
CA HIS A 413 24.67 -25.89 -9.05
C HIS A 413 25.75 -25.00 -9.71
N PRO A 414 26.80 -25.58 -10.30
CA PRO A 414 27.95 -24.82 -10.81
C PRO A 414 27.59 -23.83 -11.92
N ASP A 415 26.63 -24.17 -12.79
CA ASP A 415 26.22 -23.28 -13.89
C ASP A 415 25.52 -21.99 -13.44
N PHE A 416 25.13 -21.89 -12.17
CA PHE A 416 24.56 -20.68 -11.59
C PHE A 416 25.55 -19.90 -10.70
N ALA A 417 26.80 -20.35 -10.56
CA ALA A 417 27.76 -19.75 -9.62
C ALA A 417 28.02 -18.26 -9.88
N ASP A 418 27.97 -17.82 -11.13
CA ASP A 418 28.22 -16.42 -11.54
C ASP A 418 26.96 -15.53 -11.46
N TRP A 419 25.78 -16.11 -11.22
CA TRP A 419 24.53 -15.37 -11.12
C TRP A 419 24.27 -14.95 -9.68
N PRO A 420 24.20 -13.63 -9.36
CA PRO A 420 23.94 -13.22 -7.98
C PRO A 420 22.53 -13.58 -7.50
N LEU A 421 21.54 -13.54 -8.39
CA LEU A 421 20.14 -13.73 -8.04
C LEU A 421 19.46 -14.68 -9.02
N LEU A 422 18.95 -15.79 -8.49
CA LEU A 422 18.04 -16.71 -9.15
C LEU A 422 16.65 -16.50 -8.58
N ILE A 423 15.63 -16.47 -9.43
CA ILE A 423 14.24 -16.36 -9.00
C ILE A 423 13.46 -17.49 -9.66
N VAL A 424 12.85 -18.35 -8.84
CA VAL A 424 12.04 -19.46 -9.34
C VAL A 424 10.58 -19.02 -9.38
N THR A 425 9.92 -19.24 -10.52
CA THR A 425 8.52 -18.87 -10.76
C THR A 425 7.78 -20.01 -11.45
N ASP A 426 6.45 -19.95 -11.47
CA ASP A 426 5.63 -20.95 -12.17
C ASP A 426 5.81 -20.88 -13.70
N ASP A 427 6.15 -19.70 -14.26
CA ASP A 427 6.36 -19.51 -15.70
C ASP A 427 7.36 -18.35 -15.97
N ALA A 428 8.65 -18.68 -16.01
CA ALA A 428 9.72 -17.69 -16.15
C ALA A 428 9.59 -16.78 -17.38
N PRO A 429 9.28 -17.27 -18.61
CA PRO A 429 9.04 -16.40 -19.76
C PRO A 429 7.90 -15.40 -19.56
N LYS A 430 6.79 -15.80 -18.93
CA LYS A 430 5.69 -14.89 -18.63
C LYS A 430 6.10 -13.83 -17.61
N THR A 431 6.81 -14.22 -16.57
CA THR A 431 7.33 -13.27 -15.56
C THR A 431 8.33 -12.28 -16.18
N ALA A 432 9.13 -12.70 -17.17
CA ALA A 432 10.08 -11.82 -17.86
C ALA A 432 9.43 -10.89 -18.91
N LEU A 433 8.14 -11.08 -19.23
CA LEU A 433 7.47 -10.40 -20.33
C LEU A 433 7.43 -8.88 -20.17
N SER A 434 7.27 -8.39 -18.94
CA SER A 434 7.23 -6.96 -18.61
C SER A 434 7.67 -6.70 -17.18
N ASP A 435 8.01 -5.45 -16.88
CA ASP A 435 8.36 -5.04 -15.51
C ASP A 435 7.17 -5.22 -14.55
N LEU A 436 5.94 -5.02 -15.03
CA LEU A 436 4.71 -5.27 -14.29
C LEU A 436 4.57 -6.75 -13.89
N GLU A 437 4.70 -7.67 -14.84
CA GLU A 437 4.59 -9.12 -14.56
C GLU A 437 5.73 -9.57 -13.64
N PHE A 438 6.94 -9.02 -13.80
CA PHE A 438 8.06 -9.30 -12.90
C PHE A 438 7.78 -8.82 -11.47
N LEU A 439 7.45 -7.53 -11.30
CA LEU A 439 7.21 -6.92 -10.00
C LEU A 439 6.06 -7.62 -9.26
N TRP A 440 4.92 -7.79 -9.94
CA TRP A 440 3.76 -8.42 -9.35
C TRP A 440 4.03 -9.89 -8.99
N THR A 441 4.55 -10.70 -9.92
CA THR A 441 4.77 -12.14 -9.64
C THR A 441 5.77 -12.33 -8.52
N VAL A 442 6.91 -11.63 -8.57
CA VAL A 442 7.99 -11.86 -7.63
C VAL A 442 7.61 -11.35 -6.25
N PHE A 443 7.30 -10.06 -6.09
CA PHE A 443 7.22 -9.46 -4.76
C PHE A 443 5.88 -9.72 -4.03
N THR A 444 4.89 -10.31 -4.70
CA THR A 444 3.63 -10.75 -4.06
C THR A 444 3.60 -12.24 -3.70
N ARG A 445 4.67 -13.02 -4.00
CA ARG A 445 4.66 -14.49 -3.83
C ARG A 445 5.78 -15.03 -2.94
N PHE A 446 6.45 -14.20 -2.16
CA PHE A 446 7.45 -14.70 -1.21
C PHE A 446 7.48 -13.94 0.12
N ASP A 447 7.81 -14.67 1.18
CA ASP A 447 8.19 -14.16 2.50
C ASP A 447 9.72 -14.29 2.68
N PRO A 448 10.46 -13.20 2.91
CA PRO A 448 11.92 -13.22 2.90
C PRO A 448 12.60 -14.31 3.73
N ALA A 449 12.13 -14.59 4.95
CA ALA A 449 12.74 -15.55 5.86
C ALA A 449 12.45 -17.01 5.48
N GLN A 450 11.37 -17.28 4.75
CA GLN A 450 10.98 -18.62 4.32
C GLN A 450 11.49 -18.94 2.92
N ASP A 451 11.53 -17.95 2.04
CA ASP A 451 11.63 -18.16 0.60
C ASP A 451 12.91 -17.63 -0.03
N ILE A 452 13.77 -16.94 0.73
CA ILE A 452 15.13 -16.59 0.28
C ILE A 452 16.10 -17.67 0.77
N LEU A 453 16.69 -18.39 -0.17
CA LEU A 453 17.78 -19.32 0.06
C LEU A 453 19.10 -18.70 -0.41
N ALA A 454 20.20 -19.17 0.15
CA ALA A 454 21.55 -18.81 -0.24
C ALA A 454 22.37 -20.08 -0.43
N LYS A 455 23.45 -19.99 -1.21
CA LYS A 455 24.39 -21.10 -1.36
C LYS A 455 24.95 -21.59 -0.02
N THR A 456 25.33 -20.67 0.85
CA THR A 456 25.66 -20.98 2.25
C THR A 456 25.08 -19.91 3.16
N CYS A 457 24.75 -20.30 4.39
CA CYS A 457 24.34 -19.41 5.47
C CYS A 457 25.12 -19.81 6.73
N GLU A 458 25.92 -18.90 7.25
CA GLU A 458 26.78 -19.10 8.42
C GLU A 458 26.49 -18.04 9.48
N VAL A 459 26.46 -18.44 10.76
CA VAL A 459 26.37 -17.49 11.87
C VAL A 459 27.78 -16.98 12.20
N LYS A 460 28.04 -15.68 12.02
CA LYS A 460 29.30 -15.01 12.37
C LYS A 460 29.02 -13.81 13.25
N ASN A 461 29.50 -13.81 14.50
CA ASN A 461 29.30 -12.69 15.44
C ASN A 461 27.81 -12.30 15.60
N HIS A 462 26.93 -13.29 15.75
CA HIS A 462 25.46 -13.12 15.78
C HIS A 462 24.83 -12.54 14.50
N HIS A 463 25.59 -12.46 13.42
CA HIS A 463 25.11 -12.05 12.10
C HIS A 463 24.98 -13.27 11.18
N LEU A 464 23.87 -13.36 10.46
CA LEU A 464 23.69 -14.36 9.40
C LEU A 464 24.41 -13.89 8.14
N SER A 465 25.49 -14.59 7.80
CA SER A 465 26.34 -14.31 6.65
C SER A 465 25.99 -15.27 5.52
N TYR A 466 25.52 -14.71 4.40
CA TYR A 466 25.06 -15.46 3.25
C TYR A 466 26.10 -15.40 2.10
N SER A 467 26.11 -16.40 1.23
CA SER A 467 26.89 -16.40 -0.02
C SER A 467 26.02 -16.49 -1.27
N LEU A 468 26.55 -16.01 -2.40
CA LEU A 468 25.89 -16.09 -3.70
C LEU A 468 26.02 -17.51 -4.30
N PRO A 469 25.11 -17.92 -5.20
CA PRO A 469 23.86 -17.24 -5.60
C PRO A 469 22.84 -17.17 -4.45
N LEU A 470 21.97 -16.15 -4.49
CA LEU A 470 20.70 -16.16 -3.78
C LEU A 470 19.61 -16.77 -4.66
N VAL A 471 18.68 -17.50 -4.05
CA VAL A 471 17.49 -18.07 -4.72
C VAL A 471 16.25 -17.52 -4.03
N ILE A 472 15.31 -16.97 -4.80
CA ILE A 472 14.00 -16.56 -4.29
C ILE A 472 12.95 -17.52 -4.85
N ASP A 473 12.19 -18.19 -3.97
CA ASP A 473 11.03 -18.98 -4.36
C ASP A 473 9.77 -18.10 -4.49
N ALA A 474 9.54 -17.59 -5.70
CA ALA A 474 8.36 -16.80 -6.04
C ALA A 474 7.26 -17.62 -6.74
N ARG A 475 7.29 -18.96 -6.63
CA ARG A 475 6.20 -19.81 -7.12
C ARG A 475 4.94 -19.62 -6.30
N PHE A 476 3.79 -19.87 -6.91
CA PHE A 476 2.51 -19.86 -6.23
C PHE A 476 2.44 -20.99 -5.21
N LYS A 477 2.21 -20.65 -3.94
CA LYS A 477 2.16 -21.61 -2.84
C LYS A 477 0.72 -22.03 -2.57
N PRO A 478 0.42 -23.31 -2.25
CA PRO A 478 -0.95 -23.79 -2.07
C PRO A 478 -1.74 -23.11 -0.95
N THR A 479 -1.06 -22.45 -0.01
CA THR A 479 -1.65 -21.69 1.09
C THR A 479 -2.11 -20.30 0.66
N TYR A 480 -1.66 -19.82 -0.49
CA TYR A 480 -2.02 -18.50 -1.00
C TYR A 480 -3.47 -18.50 -1.46
N PRO A 481 -4.18 -17.37 -1.25
CA PRO A 481 -5.50 -17.22 -1.80
C PRO A 481 -5.47 -17.23 -3.33
N PRO A 482 -6.58 -17.60 -3.99
CA PRO A 482 -6.66 -17.57 -5.43
C PRO A 482 -6.51 -16.14 -5.98
N GLU A 483 -5.96 -16.05 -7.19
CA GLU A 483 -5.93 -14.81 -7.98
C GLU A 483 -7.37 -14.33 -8.26
N VAL A 484 -7.57 -13.01 -8.27
CA VAL A 484 -8.85 -12.42 -8.69
C VAL A 484 -9.01 -12.52 -10.19
N ALA A 485 -10.17 -12.97 -10.65
CA ALA A 485 -10.50 -13.04 -12.06
C ALA A 485 -11.99 -12.73 -12.27
N PRO A 486 -12.35 -12.04 -13.38
CA PRO A 486 -13.75 -11.85 -13.73
C PRO A 486 -14.36 -13.19 -14.17
N ASP A 487 -15.65 -13.39 -13.92
CA ASP A 487 -16.37 -14.50 -14.51
C ASP A 487 -16.68 -14.24 -15.99
N GLU A 488 -16.80 -15.31 -16.77
CA GLU A 488 -17.01 -15.23 -18.22
C GLU A 488 -18.34 -14.54 -18.61
N ALA A 489 -19.38 -14.63 -17.77
CA ALA A 489 -20.66 -13.98 -18.07
C ALA A 489 -20.54 -12.46 -17.92
N THR A 490 -19.92 -11.99 -16.84
CA THR A 490 -19.63 -10.57 -16.61
C THR A 490 -18.72 -10.02 -17.71
N LYS A 491 -17.65 -10.75 -18.06
CA LYS A 491 -16.74 -10.36 -19.14
C LYS A 491 -17.47 -10.16 -20.46
N ARG A 492 -18.27 -11.14 -20.89
CA ARG A 492 -19.08 -11.04 -22.13
C ARG A 492 -20.06 -9.87 -22.09
N LEU A 493 -20.70 -9.63 -20.93
CA LEU A 493 -21.61 -8.51 -20.77
C LEU A 493 -20.89 -7.16 -20.96
N VAL A 494 -19.73 -6.98 -20.31
CA VAL A 494 -18.91 -5.76 -20.46
C VAL A 494 -18.47 -5.60 -21.91
N ASP A 495 -17.90 -6.65 -22.52
CA ASP A 495 -17.43 -6.62 -23.91
C ASP A 495 -18.56 -6.23 -24.89
N SER A 496 -19.77 -6.77 -24.70
CA SER A 496 -20.93 -6.47 -25.55
C SER A 496 -21.41 -5.03 -25.45
N LYS A 497 -21.20 -4.37 -24.30
CA LYS A 497 -21.66 -2.99 -24.05
C LYS A 497 -20.55 -1.95 -24.18
N TRP A 498 -19.28 -2.36 -24.22
CA TRP A 498 -18.16 -1.43 -24.22
C TRP A 498 -18.28 -0.36 -25.31
N ALA A 499 -18.60 -0.79 -26.54
CA ALA A 499 -18.74 0.10 -27.69
C ALA A 499 -19.95 1.06 -27.59
N SER A 500 -20.98 0.74 -26.81
CA SER A 500 -22.16 1.61 -26.64
C SER A 500 -21.94 2.71 -25.59
N TYR A 501 -21.08 2.48 -24.61
CA TYR A 501 -20.70 3.49 -23.61
C TYR A 501 -19.56 4.39 -24.08
N PHE A 502 -18.64 3.86 -24.88
CA PHE A 502 -17.43 4.55 -25.33
C PHE A 502 -17.34 4.54 -26.85
N SER A 503 -18.37 5.07 -27.53
CA SER A 503 -18.31 5.30 -28.97
C SER A 503 -17.02 6.06 -29.31
N ARG A 504 -16.22 5.55 -30.26
CA ARG A 504 -15.00 6.21 -30.74
C ARG A 504 -15.35 7.64 -31.19
N THR A 505 -15.06 8.62 -30.34
CA THR A 505 -14.94 10.04 -30.73
C THR A 505 -13.61 10.28 -31.41
#